data_AF-G3NMR7-F1
#
_entry.id   AF-G3NMR7-F1
#
_cell.length_a   1.000
_cell.length_b   1.000
_cell.length_c   1.000
_cell.angle_alpha   90.00
_cell.angle_beta   90.00
_cell.angle_gamma   90.00
#
_symmetry.space_group_name_H-M   'P 1'
#
loop_
_entity.id
_entity.type
_entity.pdbx_description
1 polymer ?
#
loop_
_entity_poly.entity_id
_entity_poly.type
_entity_poly.pdbx_seq_one_letter_code
_entity_poly.pdbx_strand_id
1 'polypeptide(L)'
;MALRRCAALAPRLLRNSPALPGAPVPGRTSASSPGATTRMALRRCAALAPRLLRNSPALPGAPVPGRTSASSPVITDRRCKAAEMQHCRFSAASSSAGVNYEQLKRLLAGRKAVVIDVREPSELMEYGHIPGSINVPLGQVNTALQLAQEEFHEKYGAVMPQQTDNIVFTCRSGVRSLKALDTAVSLGYKDVQNYLGGWLDWEKNEQQK
;
A
#
# COMPACT_ATOMS: atom_id res chain seq x y z
N MET A 1 -39.96 -44.13 -30.93
CA MET A 1 -39.90 -44.31 -29.46
C MET A 1 -40.63 -43.15 -28.79
N ALA A 2 -41.33 -43.40 -27.69
CA ALA A 2 -42.41 -42.53 -27.21
C ALA A 2 -41.96 -41.41 -26.25
N LEU A 3 -42.73 -40.32 -26.26
CA LEU A 3 -42.73 -39.23 -25.27
C LEU A 3 -43.11 -39.69 -23.85
N ARG A 4 -42.87 -38.80 -22.87
CA ARG A 4 -43.26 -38.79 -21.43
C ARG A 4 -42.07 -39.07 -20.49
N ARG A 5 -41.93 -38.40 -19.34
CA ARG A 5 -42.84 -37.48 -18.62
C ARG A 5 -42.05 -36.61 -17.62
N CYS A 6 -42.46 -35.37 -17.39
CA CYS A 6 -42.05 -34.62 -16.19
C CYS A 6 -42.69 -35.23 -14.92
N ALA A 7 -41.99 -35.20 -13.80
CA ALA A 7 -42.58 -35.18 -12.46
C ALA A 7 -41.60 -34.50 -11.49
N ALA A 8 -42.01 -33.36 -10.92
CA ALA A 8 -41.28 -32.74 -9.82
C ALA A 8 -41.65 -33.42 -8.49
N LEU A 9 -40.71 -33.47 -7.55
CA LEU A 9 -41.05 -33.47 -6.13
C LEU A 9 -39.94 -32.77 -5.34
N ALA A 10 -40.33 -31.78 -4.53
CA ALA A 10 -39.44 -31.01 -3.68
C ALA A 10 -39.42 -31.59 -2.24
N PRO A 11 -39.19 -30.81 -1.19
CA PRO A 11 -37.91 -30.79 -0.47
C PRO A 11 -37.97 -31.51 0.88
N ARG A 12 -36.82 -31.97 1.40
CA ARG A 12 -36.70 -32.39 2.80
C ARG A 12 -36.18 -31.27 3.70
N LEU A 13 -37.12 -30.55 4.30
CA LEU A 13 -36.90 -29.75 5.49
C LEU A 13 -36.72 -30.66 6.71
N LEU A 14 -35.58 -30.57 7.41
CA LEU A 14 -35.47 -30.80 8.85
C LEU A 14 -34.46 -29.74 9.37
N ARG A 15 -34.96 -28.58 9.82
CA ARG A 15 -35.22 -28.29 11.24
C ARG A 15 -34.01 -28.57 12.15
N ASN A 16 -33.24 -27.51 12.43
CA ASN A 16 -32.69 -27.28 13.76
C ASN A 16 -32.65 -25.78 14.07
N SER A 17 -33.24 -25.41 15.21
CA SER A 17 -33.37 -24.08 15.83
C SER A 17 -33.97 -24.34 17.23
N PRO A 18 -33.91 -23.40 18.21
CA PRO A 18 -33.15 -22.15 18.28
C PRO A 18 -31.77 -22.42 18.95
N ALA A 19 -31.02 -21.55 19.63
CA ALA A 19 -31.23 -20.16 20.06
C ALA A 19 -29.93 -19.36 20.19
N LEU A 20 -30.07 -18.05 20.37
CA LEU A 20 -29.06 -17.12 20.89
C LEU A 20 -29.46 -16.69 22.31
N PRO A 21 -28.48 -16.42 23.20
CA PRO A 21 -28.71 -15.46 24.27
C PRO A 21 -27.58 -14.42 24.42
N GLY A 22 -27.97 -13.15 24.54
CA GLY A 22 -27.30 -12.23 25.47
C GLY A 22 -26.31 -11.19 24.91
N ALA A 23 -26.84 -10.08 24.38
CA ALA A 23 -26.20 -8.77 24.48
C ALA A 23 -27.29 -7.66 24.44
N PRO A 24 -27.07 -6.46 25.00
CA PRO A 24 -26.26 -6.08 26.16
C PRO A 24 -27.11 -5.46 27.29
N VAL A 25 -26.57 -5.30 28.50
CA VAL A 25 -27.21 -4.50 29.58
C VAL A 25 -26.50 -3.16 29.78
N PRO A 26 -27.19 -2.01 29.64
CA PRO A 26 -26.60 -0.70 29.94
C PRO A 26 -26.58 -0.44 31.45
N GLY A 27 -25.41 -0.54 32.07
CA GLY A 27 -25.18 -0.16 33.46
C GLY A 27 -25.33 1.35 33.66
N ARG A 28 -26.40 1.77 34.33
CA ARG A 28 -26.73 3.19 34.61
C ARG A 28 -26.43 3.52 36.07
N THR A 29 -25.27 4.09 36.36
CA THR A 29 -24.97 4.70 37.66
C THR A 29 -24.57 6.16 37.50
N SER A 30 -25.02 6.98 38.46
CA SER A 30 -25.07 8.43 38.38
C SER A 30 -23.89 9.12 39.04
N ALA A 31 -23.49 10.24 38.44
CA ALA A 31 -23.03 11.48 39.06
C ALA A 31 -22.11 11.43 40.31
N SER A 32 -20.96 12.10 40.20
CA SER A 32 -20.64 13.26 41.04
C SER A 32 -19.41 14.02 40.51
N SER A 33 -19.61 15.28 40.14
CA SER A 33 -18.52 16.24 39.93
C SER A 33 -18.27 17.03 41.22
N PRO A 34 -17.01 17.39 41.49
CA PRO A 34 -16.72 18.75 41.94
C PRO A 34 -15.69 19.42 41.03
N GLY A 35 -15.72 20.76 40.99
CA GLY A 35 -15.02 21.55 39.97
C GLY A 35 -13.52 21.76 40.21
N ALA A 36 -12.81 22.03 39.10
CA ALA A 36 -11.44 22.53 39.11
C ALA A 36 -11.36 23.85 38.32
N THR A 37 -11.95 24.91 38.88
CA THR A 37 -11.81 26.27 38.37
C THR A 37 -10.44 26.83 38.78
N THR A 38 -9.44 26.77 37.90
CA THR A 38 -8.17 27.48 38.12
C THR A 38 -7.77 28.33 36.92
N ARG A 39 -8.14 29.61 37.06
CA ARG A 39 -7.57 30.83 36.47
C ARG A 39 -6.35 30.72 35.56
N MET A 40 -6.43 31.49 34.46
CA MET A 40 -5.32 32.13 33.75
C MET A 40 -4.17 32.56 34.67
N ALA A 41 -2.95 32.18 34.30
CA ALA A 41 -1.71 32.79 34.81
C ALA A 41 -0.98 33.53 33.67
N LEU A 42 -1.42 34.76 33.38
CA LEU A 42 -0.69 35.69 32.53
C LEU A 42 0.49 36.32 33.31
N ARG A 43 1.71 35.85 33.05
CA ARG A 43 2.96 36.55 33.38
C ARG A 43 3.90 36.45 32.18
N ARG A 44 4.07 37.51 31.38
CA ARG A 44 4.94 38.68 31.61
C ARG A 44 6.42 38.32 31.87
N CYS A 45 7.15 38.13 30.78
CA CYS A 45 8.45 38.80 30.56
C CYS A 45 8.27 39.58 29.24
N ALA A 46 8.19 40.91 29.23
CA ALA A 46 9.27 41.87 29.49
C ALA A 46 10.32 41.82 28.36
N ALA A 47 10.38 42.92 27.61
CA ALA A 47 11.21 43.06 26.42
C ALA A 47 12.71 43.18 26.75
N LEU A 48 13.57 42.99 25.74
CA LEU A 48 14.58 43.97 25.33
C LEU A 48 15.15 43.60 23.94
N ALA A 49 15.29 44.61 23.09
CA ALA A 49 16.02 44.59 21.81
C ALA A 49 17.55 44.72 22.10
N PRO A 50 18.49 44.89 21.12
CA PRO A 50 18.31 45.17 19.68
C PRO A 50 19.36 44.53 18.72
N ARG A 51 19.33 44.93 17.42
CA ARG A 51 20.47 45.19 16.49
C ARG A 51 21.62 44.14 16.39
N LEU A 52 22.13 43.76 15.21
CA LEU A 52 22.66 44.59 14.12
C LEU A 52 22.69 43.85 12.77
N LEU A 53 22.81 44.62 11.68
CA LEU A 53 23.35 44.15 10.40
C LEU A 53 24.70 43.43 10.59
N ARG A 54 24.96 42.39 9.79
CA ARG A 54 26.32 42.13 9.31
C ARG A 54 26.32 41.96 7.80
N ASN A 55 27.03 42.86 7.14
CA ASN A 55 27.15 42.98 5.70
C ASN A 55 28.55 42.51 5.27
N SER A 56 28.64 41.93 4.06
CA SER A 56 29.88 41.77 3.27
C SER A 56 30.99 40.81 3.82
N PRO A 57 31.99 40.43 2.99
CA PRO A 57 32.18 40.70 1.56
C PRO A 57 32.30 39.46 0.67
N ALA A 58 32.29 39.69 -0.65
CA ALA A 58 32.73 38.74 -1.67
C ALA A 58 34.26 38.65 -1.74
N LEU A 59 34.79 37.54 -2.30
CA LEU A 59 36.16 37.45 -2.82
C LEU A 59 36.17 36.76 -4.20
N PRO A 60 37.19 37.04 -5.06
CA PRO A 60 37.12 36.80 -6.51
C PRO A 60 37.74 35.46 -6.94
N GLY A 61 37.50 35.09 -8.21
CA GLY A 61 38.01 33.84 -8.80
C GLY A 61 39.42 33.90 -9.38
N ALA A 62 39.91 32.73 -9.80
CA ALA A 62 41.11 32.52 -10.60
C ALA A 62 40.92 31.26 -11.49
N PRO A 63 41.73 31.03 -12.56
CA PRO A 63 41.27 30.28 -13.73
C PRO A 63 41.82 28.85 -13.92
N VAL A 64 41.24 28.16 -14.90
CA VAL A 64 41.66 26.88 -15.50
C VAL A 64 43.10 26.94 -16.08
N PRO A 65 43.82 25.80 -16.19
CA PRO A 65 43.76 25.00 -17.43
C PRO A 65 43.94 23.48 -17.26
N GLY A 66 43.68 22.67 -18.30
CA GLY A 66 44.03 21.24 -18.31
C GLY A 66 43.41 20.41 -19.43
N ARG A 67 44.01 20.43 -20.64
CA ARG A 67 43.56 19.68 -21.83
C ARG A 67 44.57 18.60 -22.24
N THR A 68 44.20 17.33 -22.06
CA THR A 68 44.67 16.16 -22.83
C THR A 68 43.47 15.19 -22.95
N SER A 69 43.02 14.64 -24.09
CA SER A 69 43.58 14.17 -25.37
C SER A 69 44.26 12.79 -25.31
N ALA A 70 43.78 11.86 -26.17
CA ALA A 70 44.23 10.48 -26.39
C ALA A 70 43.88 9.47 -25.26
N SER A 71 43.43 8.23 -25.50
CA SER A 71 43.04 7.54 -26.75
C SER A 71 42.22 6.27 -26.44
N SER A 72 41.27 5.92 -27.34
CA SER A 72 40.90 4.55 -27.79
C SER A 72 40.51 3.43 -26.76
N PRO A 73 39.73 2.40 -27.16
CA PRO A 73 39.48 1.95 -28.53
C PRO A 73 38.02 1.88 -28.99
N VAL A 74 37.88 2.00 -30.31
CA VAL A 74 36.75 1.49 -31.07
C VAL A 74 36.71 -0.03 -30.94
N ILE A 75 35.72 -0.58 -30.24
CA ILE A 75 35.40 -2.01 -30.35
C ILE A 75 34.41 -2.18 -31.51
N THR A 76 34.99 -2.36 -32.69
CA THR A 76 34.33 -3.09 -33.77
C THR A 76 34.68 -4.56 -33.59
N ASP A 77 33.72 -5.40 -33.18
CA ASP A 77 33.43 -6.59 -33.97
C ASP A 77 32.01 -7.14 -33.71
N ARG A 78 31.54 -7.87 -34.71
CA ARG A 78 30.27 -8.57 -34.81
C ARG A 78 30.26 -9.81 -33.91
N ARG A 79 29.17 -10.03 -33.17
CA ARG A 79 28.29 -11.18 -33.48
C ARG A 79 26.96 -11.13 -32.74
N CYS A 80 25.88 -11.06 -33.50
CA CYS A 80 24.65 -11.73 -33.06
C CYS A 80 24.91 -13.24 -33.05
N LYS A 81 24.92 -13.84 -31.86
CA LYS A 81 24.61 -15.27 -31.68
C LYS A 81 23.43 -15.36 -30.72
N ALA A 82 22.26 -15.66 -31.27
CA ALA A 82 21.16 -16.17 -30.48
C ALA A 82 21.51 -17.60 -30.07
N ALA A 83 21.84 -17.80 -28.80
CA ALA A 83 21.85 -19.08 -28.12
C ALA A 83 21.73 -18.82 -26.61
N GLU A 84 20.62 -19.30 -26.04
CA GLU A 84 20.55 -19.91 -24.70
C GLU A 84 21.26 -19.20 -23.52
N MET A 85 20.49 -18.56 -22.64
CA MET A 85 20.50 -18.81 -21.18
C MET A 85 19.57 -17.84 -20.42
N GLN A 86 18.31 -18.27 -20.28
CA GLN A 86 17.54 -18.27 -19.03
C GLN A 86 17.67 -17.10 -18.03
N HIS A 87 17.80 -15.86 -18.49
CA HIS A 87 17.53 -14.68 -17.67
C HIS A 87 16.71 -13.68 -18.48
N CYS A 88 15.38 -13.84 -18.47
CA CYS A 88 14.48 -12.77 -18.84
C CYS A 88 14.68 -11.63 -17.83
N ARG A 89 15.52 -10.66 -18.23
CA ARG A 89 15.81 -9.43 -17.51
C ARG A 89 14.51 -8.87 -16.94
N PHE A 90 14.34 -8.95 -15.62
CA PHE A 90 13.34 -8.13 -14.96
C PHE A 90 13.75 -6.69 -15.22
N SER A 91 12.97 -5.99 -16.06
CA SER A 91 13.42 -4.75 -16.68
C SER A 91 13.46 -3.65 -15.62
N ALA A 92 14.65 -3.40 -15.07
CA ALA A 92 14.92 -2.38 -14.07
C ALA A 92 14.73 -0.97 -14.65
N ALA A 93 13.48 -0.58 -14.82
CA ALA A 93 13.02 0.77 -14.99
C ALA A 93 12.14 1.08 -13.77
N SER A 94 12.78 1.32 -12.62
CA SER A 94 12.08 1.79 -11.43
C SER A 94 11.49 3.15 -11.73
N SER A 95 10.18 3.15 -11.87
CA SER A 95 9.29 4.29 -12.01
C SER A 95 7.99 3.80 -11.39
N SER A 96 7.34 4.64 -10.59
CA SER A 96 6.14 4.32 -9.79
C SER A 96 4.92 4.09 -10.69
N ALA A 97 4.96 3.00 -11.45
CA ALA A 97 4.03 2.70 -12.51
C ALA A 97 2.64 2.42 -11.91
N GLY A 98 1.69 3.26 -12.30
CA GLY A 98 0.28 3.01 -12.04
C GLY A 98 -0.16 1.73 -12.73
N VAL A 99 -0.80 0.84 -11.97
CA VAL A 99 -1.35 -0.42 -12.47
C VAL A 99 -2.82 -0.22 -12.84
N ASN A 100 -3.23 -0.81 -13.95
CA ASN A 100 -4.62 -0.88 -14.42
C ASN A 100 -5.26 -2.23 -14.05
N TYR A 101 -6.59 -2.32 -14.05
CA TYR A 101 -7.34 -3.52 -13.65
C TYR A 101 -6.88 -4.80 -14.36
N GLU A 102 -6.74 -4.78 -15.69
CA GLU A 102 -6.31 -5.94 -16.47
C GLU A 102 -4.91 -6.44 -16.08
N GLN A 103 -4.01 -5.51 -15.78
CA GLN A 103 -2.64 -5.81 -15.37
C GLN A 103 -2.62 -6.37 -13.94
N LEU A 104 -3.41 -5.81 -13.02
CA LEU A 104 -3.59 -6.37 -11.67
C LEU A 104 -4.15 -7.79 -11.71
N LYS A 105 -5.18 -8.02 -12.54
CA LYS A 105 -5.79 -9.34 -12.75
C LYS A 105 -4.81 -10.37 -13.31
N ARG A 106 -3.93 -9.95 -14.22
CA ARG A 106 -2.82 -10.77 -14.77
C ARG A 106 -1.77 -11.11 -13.70
N LEU A 107 -1.40 -10.14 -12.84
CA LEU A 107 -0.45 -10.35 -11.75
C LEU A 107 -1.00 -11.33 -10.69
N LEU A 108 -2.27 -11.17 -10.31
CA LEU A 108 -3.00 -12.07 -9.41
C LEU A 108 -3.10 -13.50 -9.98
N ALA A 109 -3.51 -13.64 -11.24
CA ALA A 109 -3.59 -14.94 -11.91
C ALA A 109 -2.23 -15.65 -11.99
N GLY A 110 -1.14 -14.89 -12.17
CA GLY A 110 0.23 -15.42 -12.15
C GLY A 110 0.82 -15.66 -10.77
N ARG A 111 0.17 -15.22 -9.68
CA ARG A 111 0.73 -15.13 -8.31
C ARG A 111 2.10 -14.44 -8.26
N LYS A 112 2.30 -13.43 -9.12
CA LYS A 112 3.60 -12.73 -9.30
C LYS A 112 3.74 -11.44 -8.51
N ALA A 113 2.66 -10.99 -7.87
CA ALA A 113 2.64 -9.79 -7.05
C ALA A 113 1.82 -10.01 -5.78
N VAL A 114 2.22 -9.33 -4.71
CA VAL A 114 1.47 -9.24 -3.45
C VAL A 114 0.62 -7.97 -3.49
N VAL A 115 -0.68 -8.11 -3.29
CA VAL A 115 -1.60 -6.95 -3.26
C VAL A 115 -1.85 -6.56 -1.81
N ILE A 116 -1.68 -5.28 -1.48
CA ILE A 116 -1.89 -4.75 -0.13
C ILE A 116 -2.99 -3.68 -0.16
N ASP A 117 -4.12 -3.92 0.50
CA ASP A 117 -5.21 -2.96 0.67
C ASP A 117 -5.01 -2.13 1.93
N VAL A 118 -4.87 -0.80 1.77
CA VAL A 118 -4.59 0.15 2.86
C VAL A 118 -5.84 0.84 3.42
N ARG A 119 -7.03 0.31 3.12
CA ARG A 119 -8.31 0.68 3.76
C ARG A 119 -8.40 0.19 5.21
N GLU A 120 -9.34 0.76 5.95
CA GLU A 120 -9.68 0.27 7.29
C GLU A 120 -10.43 -1.07 7.20
N PRO A 121 -10.24 -2.00 8.15
CA PRO A 121 -10.85 -3.34 8.09
C PRO A 121 -12.38 -3.29 8.10
N SER A 122 -12.97 -2.28 8.75
CA SER A 122 -14.42 -2.04 8.72
C SER A 122 -14.94 -1.76 7.31
N GLU A 123 -14.16 -1.06 6.45
CA GLU A 123 -14.55 -0.86 5.04
C GLU A 123 -14.55 -2.19 4.27
N LEU A 124 -13.64 -3.12 4.59
CA LEU A 124 -13.54 -4.42 3.89
C LEU A 124 -14.71 -5.35 4.24
N MET A 125 -15.26 -5.24 5.44
CA MET A 125 -16.43 -6.02 5.86
C MET A 125 -17.72 -5.57 5.16
N GLU A 126 -17.84 -4.28 4.82
CA GLU A 126 -19.02 -3.68 4.20
C GLU A 126 -19.02 -3.85 2.67
N TYR A 127 -17.92 -3.48 2.00
CA TYR A 127 -17.84 -3.47 0.52
C TYR A 127 -17.13 -4.71 -0.06
N GLY A 128 -16.41 -5.47 0.76
CA GLY A 128 -15.52 -6.53 0.29
C GLY A 128 -14.09 -6.07 0.01
N HIS A 129 -13.29 -7.03 -0.46
CA HIS A 129 -11.85 -6.92 -0.71
C HIS A 129 -11.44 -7.71 -1.97
N ILE A 130 -10.23 -7.43 -2.49
CA ILE A 130 -9.70 -8.08 -3.69
C ILE A 130 -9.22 -9.49 -3.34
N PRO A 131 -9.55 -10.55 -4.10
CA PRO A 131 -9.13 -11.91 -3.77
C PRO A 131 -7.60 -12.02 -3.74
N GLY A 132 -7.05 -12.46 -2.61
CA GLY A 132 -5.61 -12.55 -2.39
C GLY A 132 -4.93 -11.25 -1.94
N SER A 133 -5.67 -10.17 -1.65
CA SER A 133 -5.09 -8.97 -1.04
C SER A 133 -4.94 -9.11 0.47
N ILE A 134 -3.80 -8.65 1.01
CA ILE A 134 -3.55 -8.51 2.45
C ILE A 134 -4.07 -7.14 2.91
N ASN A 135 -4.81 -7.05 4.00
CA ASN A 135 -5.22 -5.75 4.55
C ASN A 135 -4.18 -5.21 5.53
N VAL A 136 -3.61 -4.05 5.23
CA VAL A 136 -2.66 -3.34 6.10
C VAL A 136 -3.06 -1.86 6.12
N PRO A 137 -3.88 -1.40 7.09
CA PRO A 137 -4.40 -0.04 7.13
C PRO A 137 -3.29 1.02 7.04
N LEU A 138 -3.55 2.14 6.34
CA LEU A 138 -2.52 3.15 6.03
C LEU A 138 -1.70 3.61 7.25
N GLY A 139 -2.32 3.78 8.42
CA GLY A 139 -1.63 4.18 9.65
C GLY A 139 -0.67 3.13 10.21
N GLN A 140 -0.82 1.86 9.82
CA GLN A 140 0.01 0.74 10.24
C GLN A 140 1.07 0.34 9.20
N VAL A 141 0.97 0.78 7.93
CA VAL A 141 1.90 0.41 6.84
C VAL A 141 3.36 0.60 7.22
N ASN A 142 3.71 1.76 7.80
CA ASN A 142 5.09 2.08 8.17
C ASN A 142 5.67 1.07 9.19
N THR A 143 4.90 0.72 10.23
CA THR A 143 5.30 -0.28 11.22
C THR A 143 5.27 -1.70 10.62
N ALA A 144 4.22 -2.05 9.90
CA ALA A 144 3.99 -3.39 9.36
C ALA A 144 5.09 -3.85 8.40
N LEU A 145 5.61 -2.95 7.56
CA LEU A 145 6.71 -3.22 6.64
C LEU A 145 8.10 -3.31 7.31
N GLN A 146 8.18 -3.06 8.62
CA GLN A 146 9.39 -3.16 9.45
C GLN A 146 9.33 -4.30 10.49
N LEU A 147 8.18 -4.96 10.66
CA LEU A 147 8.02 -6.09 11.60
C LEU A 147 8.82 -7.32 11.15
N ALA A 148 9.05 -8.26 12.08
CA ALA A 148 9.52 -9.58 11.70
C ALA A 148 8.45 -10.34 10.89
N GLN A 149 8.88 -11.25 10.02
CA GLN A 149 7.98 -12.04 9.16
C GLN A 149 6.99 -12.91 9.97
N GLU A 150 7.38 -13.32 11.17
CA GLU A 150 6.53 -14.07 12.12
C GLU A 150 5.42 -13.17 12.69
N GLU A 151 5.75 -12.00 13.25
CA GLU A 151 4.79 -11.02 13.77
C GLU A 151 3.80 -10.54 12.70
N PHE A 152 4.28 -10.35 11.46
CA PHE A 152 3.43 -9.99 10.33
C PHE A 152 2.42 -11.10 10.02
N HIS A 153 2.85 -12.37 10.08
CA HIS A 153 1.98 -13.52 9.87
C HIS A 153 0.92 -13.66 10.98
N GLU A 154 1.31 -13.47 12.24
CA GLU A 154 0.37 -13.51 13.37
C GLU A 154 -0.67 -12.39 13.30
N LYS A 155 -0.27 -11.17 12.91
CA LYS A 155 -1.18 -10.01 12.85
C LYS A 155 -2.09 -10.00 11.63
N TYR A 156 -1.58 -10.36 10.45
CA TYR A 156 -2.28 -10.19 9.17
C TYR A 156 -2.65 -11.51 8.47
N GLY A 157 -2.26 -12.67 9.02
CA GLY A 157 -2.56 -13.99 8.46
C GLY A 157 -1.88 -14.28 7.12
N ALA A 158 -0.82 -13.55 6.78
CA ALA A 158 -0.20 -13.56 5.45
C ALA A 158 1.33 -13.60 5.53
N VAL A 159 2.00 -13.95 4.44
CA VAL A 159 3.47 -13.90 4.35
C VAL A 159 3.89 -12.46 4.07
N MET A 160 4.87 -11.96 4.83
CA MET A 160 5.48 -10.64 4.61
C MET A 160 6.17 -10.59 3.24
N PRO A 161 5.90 -9.56 2.40
CA PRO A 161 6.57 -9.41 1.12
C PRO A 161 8.04 -9.03 1.31
N GLN A 162 8.92 -9.56 0.47
CA GLN A 162 10.33 -9.20 0.44
C GLN A 162 10.54 -7.85 -0.25
N GLN A 163 11.67 -7.18 0.02
CA GLN A 163 12.04 -5.91 -0.61
C GLN A 163 12.22 -5.97 -2.15
N THR A 164 12.34 -7.18 -2.69
CA THR A 164 12.46 -7.50 -4.12
C THR A 164 11.16 -8.01 -4.75
N ASP A 165 10.10 -8.21 -3.96
CA ASP A 165 8.83 -8.69 -4.50
C ASP A 165 8.05 -7.56 -5.15
N ASN A 166 7.23 -7.89 -6.14
CA ASN A 166 6.32 -6.92 -6.74
C ASN A 166 5.15 -6.67 -5.78
N ILE A 167 5.10 -5.48 -5.18
CA ILE A 167 4.04 -5.08 -4.26
C ILE A 167 3.11 -4.11 -4.97
N VAL A 168 1.81 -4.41 -5.01
CA VAL A 168 0.78 -3.50 -5.52
C VAL A 168 -0.07 -2.98 -4.38
N PHE A 169 0.04 -1.69 -4.07
CA PHE A 169 -0.85 -1.04 -3.11
C PHE A 169 -2.19 -0.67 -3.77
N THR A 170 -3.28 -0.93 -3.04
CA THR A 170 -4.65 -0.55 -3.40
C THR A 170 -5.34 0.14 -2.23
N CYS A 171 -6.35 0.95 -2.54
CA CYS A 171 -7.27 1.53 -1.57
C CYS A 171 -8.62 1.79 -2.25
N ARG A 172 -9.51 2.59 -1.65
CA ARG A 172 -10.83 2.86 -2.26
C ARG A 172 -10.76 3.57 -3.62
N SER A 173 -9.81 4.50 -3.82
CA SER A 173 -9.77 5.43 -4.97
C SER A 173 -8.35 5.81 -5.45
N GLY A 174 -7.34 4.98 -5.16
CA GLY A 174 -5.93 5.24 -5.53
C GLY A 174 -5.16 6.26 -4.67
N VAL A 175 -5.82 7.18 -3.95
CA VAL A 175 -5.14 8.29 -3.25
C VAL A 175 -4.40 7.86 -1.97
N ARG A 176 -4.98 6.97 -1.15
CA ARG A 176 -4.31 6.48 0.08
C ARG A 176 -3.13 5.56 -0.23
N SER A 177 -3.24 4.77 -1.29
CA SER A 177 -2.22 3.80 -1.71
C SER A 177 -0.96 4.44 -2.29
N LEU A 178 -1.03 5.65 -2.86
CA LEU A 178 0.15 6.45 -3.19
C LEU A 178 1.02 6.74 -1.96
N LYS A 179 0.43 7.19 -0.85
CA LYS A 179 1.17 7.46 0.40
C LYS A 179 1.81 6.19 0.98
N ALA A 180 1.16 5.04 0.83
CA ALA A 180 1.70 3.76 1.22
C ALA A 180 2.88 3.33 0.32
N LEU A 181 2.79 3.59 -0.99
CA LEU A 181 3.89 3.41 -1.94
C LEU A 181 5.09 4.29 -1.57
N ASP A 182 4.90 5.58 -1.30
CA ASP A 182 5.97 6.48 -0.89
C ASP A 182 6.67 6.00 0.41
N THR A 183 5.88 5.47 1.35
CA THR A 183 6.38 4.87 2.59
C THR A 183 7.21 3.61 2.30
N ALA A 184 6.72 2.71 1.44
CA ALA A 184 7.45 1.49 1.09
C ALA A 184 8.74 1.78 0.31
N VAL A 185 8.73 2.73 -0.63
CA VAL A 185 9.94 3.18 -1.33
C VAL A 185 10.95 3.76 -0.35
N SER A 186 10.50 4.52 0.65
CA SER A 186 11.36 5.05 1.72
C SER A 186 11.98 3.97 2.61
N LEU A 187 11.35 2.79 2.72
CA LEU A 187 11.84 1.61 3.43
C LEU A 187 12.73 0.69 2.56
N GLY A 188 13.02 1.08 1.31
CA GLY A 188 13.93 0.37 0.41
C GLY A 188 13.29 -0.72 -0.46
N TYR A 189 11.96 -0.82 -0.50
CA TYR A 189 11.26 -1.71 -1.43
C TYR A 189 11.41 -1.19 -2.87
N LYS A 190 11.86 -2.06 -3.79
CA LYS A 190 12.28 -1.65 -5.14
C LYS A 190 11.16 -1.67 -6.17
N ASP A 191 10.31 -2.70 -6.10
CA ASP A 191 9.28 -2.99 -7.10
C ASP A 191 7.88 -2.72 -6.53
N VAL A 192 7.62 -1.44 -6.27
CA VAL A 192 6.36 -0.97 -5.68
C VAL A 192 5.50 -0.28 -6.72
N GLN A 193 4.23 -0.66 -6.78
CA GLN A 193 3.24 -0.19 -7.74
C GLN A 193 1.96 0.27 -7.03
N ASN A 194 1.23 1.21 -7.64
CA ASN A 194 -0.04 1.71 -7.12
C ASN A 194 -1.17 1.37 -8.09
N TYR A 195 -2.23 0.73 -7.59
CA TYR A 195 -3.43 0.51 -8.38
C TYR A 195 -4.27 1.79 -8.43
N LEU A 196 -4.26 2.47 -9.58
CA LEU A 196 -4.83 3.81 -9.74
C LEU A 196 -6.35 3.85 -9.53
N GLY A 197 -7.07 2.83 -10.04
CA GLY A 197 -8.53 2.76 -9.97
C GLY A 197 -9.07 2.39 -8.58
N GLY A 198 -8.26 1.74 -7.74
CA GLY A 198 -8.68 1.26 -6.43
C GLY A 198 -9.89 0.31 -6.45
N TRP A 199 -10.52 0.12 -5.29
CA TRP A 199 -11.70 -0.74 -5.15
C TRP A 199 -12.83 -0.38 -6.11
N LEU A 200 -13.07 0.92 -6.35
CA LEU A 200 -14.16 1.39 -7.22
C LEU A 200 -14.01 0.90 -8.67
N ASP A 201 -12.80 0.88 -9.21
CA ASP A 201 -12.55 0.33 -10.55
C ASP A 201 -12.61 -1.20 -10.55
N TRP A 202 -12.15 -1.86 -9.48
CA TRP A 202 -12.28 -3.32 -9.35
C TRP A 202 -13.75 -3.77 -9.33
N GLU A 203 -14.56 -3.17 -8.47
CA GLU A 203 -16.00 -3.42 -8.32
C GLU A 203 -16.75 -3.19 -9.64
N LYS A 204 -16.48 -2.05 -10.31
CA LYS A 204 -17.09 -1.73 -11.60
C LYS A 204 -16.77 -2.77 -12.68
N ASN A 205 -15.53 -3.24 -12.76
CA ASN A 205 -15.12 -4.21 -13.77
C ASN A 205 -15.64 -5.64 -13.47
N GLU A 206 -15.78 -6.03 -12.20
CA GLU A 206 -16.43 -7.30 -11.84
C GLU A 206 -17.96 -7.28 -12.04
N GLN A 207 -18.61 -6.11 -11.92
CA GLN A 207 -20.05 -5.94 -12.24
C GLN A 207 -20.38 -6.00 -13.75
N GLN A 208 -19.40 -5.80 -14.63
CA GLN A 208 -19.59 -5.82 -16.09
C GLN A 208 -19.41 -7.21 -16.73
N LYS A 209 -19.35 -8.27 -15.91
CA LYS A 209 -18.88 -9.61 -16.31
C LYS A 209 -19.92 -10.71 -16.08
#